data_AF-A0A945YS56-F1
#
_entry.id   AF-A0A945YS56-F1
#
_cell.length_a   1.000
_cell.length_b   1.000
_cell.length_c   1.000
_cell.angle_alpha   90.00
_cell.angle_beta   90.00
_cell.angle_gamma   90.00
#
_symmetry.space_group_name_H-M   'P 1'
#
loop_
_entity.id
_entity.type
_entity.pdbx_description
1 polymer ?
#
loop_
_entity_poly.entity_id
_entity_poly.type
_entity_poly.pdbx_seq_one_letter_code
_entity_poly.pdbx_strand_id
1 'polypeptide(L)'
;MKKNFKGFALIEVVIVVILVSGSFLVFLEALNQTKTLQVRSEVVSKQTMVLNQKINQSRAAGFDNVNGILNYTTVSNNPAFQYSLNVSFVNENLEFISNAQTDYKLVEVKVRHSSDEYSPIKDIFLMTKK
;
A
#
# COMPACT_ATOMS: atom_id res chain seq x y z
N MET A 1 45.12 -44.01 -31.54
CA MET A 1 44.02 -43.99 -30.55
C MET A 1 42.75 -43.47 -31.21
N LYS A 2 41.74 -44.32 -31.47
CA LYS A 2 40.42 -43.89 -31.97
C LYS A 2 39.61 -43.34 -30.79
N LYS A 3 39.24 -42.06 -30.81
CA LYS A 3 38.28 -41.48 -29.86
C LYS A 3 36.86 -41.90 -30.28
N ASN A 4 36.20 -42.71 -29.47
CA ASN A 4 34.78 -43.02 -29.65
C ASN A 4 33.95 -41.81 -29.23
N PHE A 5 33.47 -41.03 -30.19
CA PHE A 5 32.44 -40.02 -29.90
C PHE A 5 31.10 -40.73 -29.70
N LYS A 6 30.65 -40.81 -28.44
CA LYS A 6 29.27 -41.21 -28.13
C LYS A 6 28.34 -40.08 -28.61
N GLY A 7 27.52 -40.36 -29.61
CA GLY A 7 26.43 -39.47 -30.02
C GLY A 7 25.27 -39.52 -29.02
N PHE A 8 24.45 -38.47 -28.98
CA PHE A 8 23.23 -38.43 -28.20
C PHE A 8 22.08 -39.12 -28.94
N ALA A 9 21.24 -39.86 -28.22
CA ALA A 9 20.03 -40.41 -28.82
C ALA A 9 18.97 -39.32 -28.95
N LEU A 10 18.22 -39.31 -30.06
CA LEU A 10 17.17 -38.31 -30.31
C LEU A 10 16.17 -38.21 -29.15
N ILE A 11 15.82 -39.36 -28.55
CA ILE A 11 14.89 -39.42 -27.42
C ILE A 11 15.40 -38.66 -26.18
N GLU A 12 16.71 -38.70 -25.91
CA GLU A 12 17.30 -37.98 -24.77
C GLU A 12 17.15 -36.47 -24.98
N VAL A 13 17.44 -35.99 -26.19
CA VAL A 13 17.30 -34.57 -26.55
C VAL A 13 15.84 -34.12 -26.47
N VAL A 14 14.91 -34.93 -26.99
CA VAL A 14 13.47 -34.60 -26.97
C VAL A 14 12.93 -34.52 -25.54
N ILE A 15 13.27 -35.47 -24.67
CA ILE A 15 12.84 -35.46 -23.26
C ILE A 15 13.37 -34.20 -22.57
N VAL A 16 14.64 -33.85 -22.77
CA VAL A 16 15.24 -32.64 -22.17
C VAL A 16 14.51 -31.38 -22.65
N VAL A 17 14.24 -31.26 -23.96
CA VAL A 17 13.54 -30.07 -24.51
C VAL A 17 12.13 -29.94 -23.93
N ILE A 18 11.39 -31.04 -23.80
CA ILE A 18 10.03 -31.02 -23.22
C ILE A 18 10.08 -30.62 -21.74
N LEU A 19 10.98 -31.21 -20.97
CA LEU A 19 11.12 -30.90 -19.53
C LEU A 19 11.54 -29.44 -19.31
N VAL A 20 12.54 -28.96 -20.04
CA VAL A 20 13.01 -27.57 -19.93
C VAL A 20 11.91 -26.59 -20.33
N SER A 21 11.19 -26.87 -21.43
CA SER A 21 10.09 -26.01 -21.88
C SER A 21 8.95 -25.97 -20.86
N GLY A 22 8.57 -27.12 -20.30
CA GLY A 22 7.54 -27.20 -19.26
C GLY A 22 7.92 -26.44 -17.99
N SER A 23 9.14 -26.63 -17.48
CA SER A 23 9.64 -25.88 -16.32
C SER A 23 9.72 -24.38 -16.58
N PHE A 24 10.10 -23.98 -17.80
CA PHE A 24 10.20 -22.57 -18.16
C PHE A 24 8.84 -21.86 -18.19
N LEU A 25 7.77 -22.53 -18.64
CA LEU A 25 6.42 -21.97 -18.63
C LEU A 25 5.93 -21.68 -17.20
N VAL A 26 6.11 -22.65 -16.29
CA VAL A 26 5.75 -22.47 -14.87
C VAL A 26 6.57 -21.34 -14.25
N PHE A 27 7.86 -21.25 -14.59
CA PHE A 27 8.73 -20.17 -14.14
C PHE A 27 8.26 -18.79 -14.63
N LEU A 28 7.87 -18.65 -15.90
CA LEU A 28 7.36 -17.38 -16.43
C LEU A 28 6.08 -16.93 -15.73
N GLU A 29 5.17 -17.85 -15.44
CA GLU A 29 3.95 -17.56 -14.69
C GLU A 29 4.26 -17.04 -13.29
N ALA A 30 5.15 -17.74 -12.56
CA ALA A 30 5.60 -17.30 -11.24
C ALA A 30 6.31 -15.94 -11.27
N LEU A 31 7.09 -15.66 -12.33
CA LEU A 31 7.76 -14.38 -12.52
C LEU A 31 6.76 -13.24 -12.75
N ASN A 32 5.71 -13.48 -13.54
CA ASN A 32 4.66 -12.49 -13.78
C ASN A 32 3.89 -12.16 -12.49
N GLN A 33 3.56 -13.19 -11.70
CA GLN A 33 2.93 -13.02 -10.40
C GLN A 33 3.84 -12.22 -9.44
N THR A 34 5.13 -12.54 -9.39
CA THR A 34 6.10 -11.84 -8.53
C THR A 34 6.22 -10.36 -8.88
N LYS A 35 6.27 -10.01 -10.18
CA LYS A 35 6.30 -8.62 -10.62
C LYS A 35 5.04 -7.85 -10.23
N THR A 36 3.88 -8.48 -10.39
CA THR A 36 2.59 -7.87 -10.01
C THR A 36 2.54 -7.62 -8.49
N LEU A 37 3.01 -8.58 -7.70
CA LEU A 37 3.11 -8.43 -6.25
C LEU A 37 4.09 -7.31 -5.87
N GLN A 38 5.24 -7.22 -6.53
CA GLN A 38 6.22 -6.16 -6.27
C GLN A 38 5.60 -4.76 -6.48
N VAL A 39 4.96 -4.52 -7.64
CA VAL A 39 4.32 -3.23 -7.93
C VAL A 39 3.27 -2.90 -6.87
N ARG A 40 2.46 -3.89 -6.48
CA ARG A 40 1.45 -3.71 -5.44
C ARG A 40 2.06 -3.38 -4.08
N SER A 41 3.14 -4.06 -3.69
CA SER A 41 3.86 -3.79 -2.45
C SER A 41 4.50 -2.39 -2.44
N GLU A 42 5.02 -1.91 -3.57
CA GLU A 42 5.54 -0.55 -3.70
C GLU A 42 4.45 0.50 -3.52
N VAL A 43 3.27 0.29 -4.12
CA VAL A 43 2.13 1.19 -3.95
C VAL A 43 1.68 1.23 -2.49
N VAL A 44 1.48 0.08 -1.86
CA VAL A 44 1.06 0.00 -0.44
C VAL A 44 2.10 0.65 0.47
N SER A 45 3.40 0.41 0.24
CA SER A 45 4.47 1.04 1.02
C SER A 45 4.45 2.56 0.91
N LYS A 46 4.26 3.11 -0.32
CA LYS A 46 4.09 4.55 -0.53
C LYS A 46 2.82 5.09 0.14
N GLN A 47 1.70 4.37 0.11
CA GLN A 47 0.49 4.76 0.85
C GLN A 47 0.82 4.88 2.35
N THR A 48 1.48 3.89 2.94
CA THR A 48 1.85 3.88 4.36
C THR A 48 2.78 5.05 4.71
N MET A 49 3.76 5.35 3.85
CA MET A 49 4.64 6.50 4.02
C MET A 49 3.84 7.82 4.01
N VAL A 50 2.95 8.01 3.03
CA VAL A 50 2.10 9.21 2.92
C VAL A 50 1.17 9.33 4.13
N LEU A 51 0.57 8.22 4.57
CA LEU A 51 -0.31 8.18 5.73
C LEU A 51 0.43 8.65 7.00
N ASN A 52 1.60 8.06 7.27
CA ASN A 52 2.44 8.45 8.40
C ASN A 52 2.87 9.92 8.32
N GLN A 53 3.26 10.39 7.13
CA GLN A 53 3.61 11.80 6.92
C GLN A 53 2.42 12.71 7.26
N LYS A 54 1.21 12.38 6.80
CA LYS A 54 0.02 13.21 7.05
C LYS A 54 -0.42 13.19 8.51
N ILE A 55 -0.35 12.04 9.18
CA ILE A 55 -0.60 11.93 10.62
C ILE A 55 0.38 12.81 11.40
N ASN A 56 1.67 12.74 11.07
CA ASN A 56 2.68 13.55 11.75
C ASN A 56 2.51 15.05 11.47
N GLN A 57 2.13 15.43 10.25
CA GLN A 57 1.79 16.82 9.91
C GLN A 57 0.60 17.32 10.74
N SER A 58 -0.47 16.53 10.85
CA SER A 58 -1.64 16.88 11.69
C SER A 58 -1.27 16.97 13.18
N ARG A 59 -0.48 16.02 13.69
CA ARG A 59 0.00 16.07 15.08
C ARG A 59 0.84 17.32 15.36
N ALA A 60 1.71 17.70 14.42
CA ALA A 60 2.56 18.89 14.53
C ALA A 60 1.75 20.19 14.44
N ALA A 61 0.67 20.22 13.64
CA ALA A 61 -0.24 21.36 13.56
C ALA A 61 -0.95 21.63 14.90
N GLY A 62 -1.14 20.60 15.72
CA GLY A 62 -1.72 20.72 17.06
C GLY A 62 -3.26 20.78 17.07
N PHE A 63 -3.82 20.75 18.28
CA PHE A 63 -5.25 20.58 18.49
C PHE A 63 -6.09 21.66 17.81
N ASP A 64 -5.71 22.93 17.94
CA ASP A 64 -6.53 24.05 17.46
C ASP A 64 -6.55 24.19 15.93
N ASN A 65 -5.52 23.69 15.24
CA ASN A 65 -5.39 23.83 13.79
C ASN A 65 -5.97 22.63 13.00
N VAL A 66 -6.26 21.52 13.67
CA VAL A 66 -6.82 20.31 13.05
C VAL A 66 -8.32 20.26 13.31
N ASN A 67 -9.10 20.71 12.33
CA ASN A 67 -10.56 20.81 12.40
C ASN A 67 -11.24 20.40 11.10
N GLY A 68 -12.49 19.95 11.22
CA GLY A 68 -13.39 19.74 10.11
C GLY A 68 -13.12 18.46 9.31
N ILE A 69 -13.67 18.46 8.09
CA ILE A 69 -13.59 17.34 7.15
C ILE A 69 -12.89 17.84 5.89
N LEU A 70 -11.80 17.18 5.52
CA LEU A 70 -11.12 17.36 4.25
C LEU A 70 -11.44 16.15 3.36
N ASN A 71 -12.10 16.41 2.23
CA ASN A 71 -12.30 15.39 1.20
C ASN A 71 -10.97 14.99 0.54
N TYR A 72 -10.99 13.95 -0.29
CA TYR A 72 -9.78 13.49 -0.96
C TYR A 72 -9.10 14.60 -1.77
N THR A 73 -7.89 14.96 -1.36
CA THR A 73 -7.03 15.93 -2.04
C THR A 73 -5.72 15.28 -2.44
N THR A 74 -5.16 15.71 -3.57
CA THR A 74 -3.90 15.17 -4.11
C THR A 74 -2.72 15.55 -3.24
N VAL A 75 -1.78 14.63 -3.06
CA VAL A 75 -0.53 14.88 -2.33
C VAL A 75 0.48 15.51 -3.30
N SER A 76 0.94 16.74 -3.03
CA SER A 76 1.82 17.49 -3.95
C SER A 76 3.10 16.74 -4.33
N ASN A 77 3.72 16.03 -3.39
CA ASN A 77 4.94 15.26 -3.63
C ASN A 77 4.68 13.89 -4.28
N ASN A 78 3.43 13.43 -4.31
CA ASN A 78 3.06 12.14 -4.89
C ASN A 78 1.65 12.20 -5.50
N PRO A 79 1.51 12.74 -6.73
CA PRO A 79 0.21 13.07 -7.34
C PRO A 79 -0.70 11.86 -7.56
N ALA A 80 -0.13 10.64 -7.59
CA ALA A 80 -0.87 9.39 -7.71
C ALA A 80 -1.60 8.99 -6.42
N PHE A 81 -1.38 9.71 -5.31
CA PHE A 81 -2.03 9.46 -4.03
C PHE A 81 -2.88 10.65 -3.61
N GLN A 82 -4.00 10.32 -2.96
CA GLN A 82 -4.92 11.27 -2.39
C GLN A 82 -5.13 10.95 -0.92
N TYR A 83 -5.37 11.97 -0.11
CA TYR A 83 -5.69 11.81 1.31
C TYR A 83 -6.94 12.57 1.70
N SER A 84 -7.67 12.04 2.69
CA SER A 84 -8.79 12.69 3.34
C SER A 84 -8.56 12.75 4.84
N LEU A 85 -9.13 13.75 5.48
CA LEU A 85 -9.08 13.95 6.92
C LEU A 85 -10.51 14.04 7.45
N ASN A 86 -10.83 13.31 8.50
CA ASN A 86 -12.09 13.45 9.22
C ASN A 86 -11.81 13.66 10.70
N VAL A 87 -12.24 14.79 11.24
CA VAL A 87 -12.05 15.15 12.64
C VAL A 87 -13.40 15.14 13.34
N SER A 88 -13.50 14.38 14.42
CA SER A 88 -14.70 14.30 15.25
C SER A 88 -14.34 14.54 16.72
N PHE A 89 -15.16 15.32 17.43
CA PHE A 89 -15.00 15.54 18.87
C PHE A 89 -15.54 14.34 19.65
N VAL A 90 -14.82 13.95 20.70
CA VAL A 90 -15.17 12.81 21.56
C VAL A 90 -15.07 13.15 23.03
N ASN A 91 -15.77 12.44 23.91
CA ASN A 91 -15.61 12.60 25.36
C ASN A 91 -14.48 11.71 25.92
N GLU A 92 -14.29 11.74 27.24
CA GLU A 92 -13.31 10.90 27.97
C GLU A 92 -13.57 9.39 27.79
N ASN A 93 -14.80 9.01 27.45
CA ASN A 93 -15.21 7.64 27.18
C ASN A 93 -15.09 7.26 25.68
N LEU A 94 -14.52 8.15 24.85
CA LEU A 94 -14.37 8.00 23.39
C LEU A 94 -15.70 7.94 22.61
N GLU A 95 -16.78 8.44 23.20
CA GLU A 95 -18.08 8.56 22.51
C GLU A 95 -18.12 9.85 21.68
N PHE A 96 -18.68 9.76 20.48
CA PHE A 96 -18.81 10.90 19.57
C PHE A 96 -19.81 11.92 20.10
N ILE A 97 -19.39 13.18 20.15
CA ILE A 97 -20.25 14.29 20.53
C ILE A 97 -20.46 15.21 19.34
N SER A 98 -21.70 15.32 18.88
CA SER A 98 -22.09 16.03 17.66
C SER A 98 -22.27 17.54 17.83
N ASN A 99 -22.55 18.02 19.05
CA ASN A 99 -22.96 19.41 19.30
C ASN A 99 -22.11 20.14 20.36
N ALA A 100 -20.97 19.59 20.77
CA ALA A 100 -20.07 20.24 21.71
C ALA A 100 -18.61 20.02 21.31
N GLN A 101 -17.80 21.06 21.50
CA GLN A 101 -16.35 20.95 21.44
C GLN A 101 -15.87 20.42 22.79
N THR A 102 -15.27 19.24 22.76
CA THR A 102 -14.57 18.64 23.90
C THR A 102 -13.07 18.90 23.77
N ASP A 103 -12.32 18.62 24.82
CA ASP A 103 -10.85 18.69 24.79
C ASP A 103 -10.20 17.49 24.08
N TYR A 104 -11.00 16.61 23.47
CA TYR A 104 -10.55 15.40 22.79
C TYR A 104 -11.08 15.33 21.36
N LYS A 105 -10.19 15.04 20.41
CA LYS A 105 -10.52 14.87 18.98
C LYS A 105 -10.02 13.52 18.49
N LEU A 106 -10.89 12.79 17.83
CA LEU A 106 -10.53 11.64 17.00
C LEU A 106 -10.29 12.12 15.58
N VAL A 107 -9.06 11.91 15.10
CA VAL A 107 -8.63 12.30 13.76
C VAL A 107 -8.41 11.03 12.94
N GLU A 108 -9.27 10.81 11.96
CA GLU A 108 -9.14 9.76 10.96
C GLU A 108 -8.44 10.30 9.72
N VAL A 109 -7.32 9.70 9.35
CA VAL A 109 -6.60 9.98 8.11
C VAL A 109 -6.79 8.78 7.19
N LYS A 110 -7.28 9.02 5.96
CA LYS A 110 -7.34 7.99 4.92
C LYS A 110 -6.44 8.38 3.77
N VAL A 111 -5.76 7.39 3.19
CA VAL A 111 -4.94 7.56 1.99
C VAL A 111 -5.34 6.51 0.96
N ARG A 112 -5.56 6.95 -0.27
CA ARG A 112 -5.87 6.09 -1.41
C ARG A 112 -4.96 6.38 -2.58
N HIS A 113 -4.75 5.38 -3.42
CA HIS A 113 -4.16 5.58 -4.74
C HIS A 113 -5.25 6.08 -5.71
N SER A 114 -4.86 6.75 -6.80
CA SER A 114 -5.82 7.22 -7.81
C SER A 114 -6.48 6.10 -8.62
N SER A 115 -5.86 4.91 -8.66
CA SER A 115 -6.49 3.70 -9.21
C SER A 115 -7.29 2.98 -8.13
N ASP A 116 -8.51 2.56 -8.47
CA ASP A 116 -9.43 1.83 -7.60
C ASP A 116 -9.00 0.37 -7.34
N GLU A 117 -7.98 -0.13 -8.05
CA GLU A 117 -7.40 -1.46 -7.82
C GLU A 117 -6.73 -1.59 -6.44
N TYR A 118 -6.36 -0.47 -5.82
CA TYR A 118 -5.68 -0.45 -4.53
C TYR A 118 -6.64 0.01 -3.43
N SER A 119 -6.83 -0.84 -2.43
CA SER A 119 -7.65 -0.50 -1.28
C SER A 119 -7.09 0.71 -0.53
N PRO A 120 -7.94 1.66 -0.10
CA PRO A 120 -7.52 2.74 0.77
C PRO A 120 -7.03 2.19 2.11
N ILE A 121 -5.97 2.80 2.64
CA ILE A 121 -5.52 2.55 4.01
C ILE A 121 -5.97 3.71 4.89
N LYS A 122 -6.21 3.42 6.17
CA LYS A 122 -6.64 4.41 7.15
C LYS A 122 -5.99 4.18 8.49
N ASP A 123 -5.83 5.24 9.24
CA ASP A 123 -5.42 5.19 10.63
C ASP A 123 -6.09 6.33 11.40
N ILE A 124 -6.23 6.12 12.70
CA ILE A 124 -7.02 6.96 13.59
C ILE A 124 -6.17 7.25 14.84
N PHE A 125 -6.12 8.51 15.23
CA PHE A 125 -5.44 8.90 16.47
C PHE A 125 -6.21 9.92 17.27
N LEU A 126 -6.00 9.89 18.58
CA LEU A 126 -6.55 10.84 19.53
C LEU A 126 -5.62 12.06 19.63
N MET A 127 -6.21 13.25 19.59
CA MET A 127 -5.55 14.51 19.96
C MET A 127 -6.25 15.08 21.18
N THR A 128 -5.46 15.53 22.15
CA THR A 128 -5.96 16.23 23.32
C THR A 128 -5.57 17.70 23.26
N LYS A 129 -6.42 18.56 23.81
CA LYS A 129 -6.07 19.95 24.09
C LYS A 129 -5.04 19.93 25.23
N LYS A 130 -3.92 20.62 25.04
CA LYS A 130 -2.89 20.79 26.07
C LYS A 130 -3.20 21.98 26.96
#